data_AF-A0A6M0IRM0-F1
#
_entry.id   AF-A0A6M0IRM0-F1
#
_cell.length_a   1.000
_cell.length_b   1.000
_cell.length_c   1.000
_cell.angle_alpha   90.00
_cell.angle_beta   90.00
_cell.angle_gamma   90.00
#
_symmetry.space_group_name_H-M   'P 1'
#
loop_
_entity.id
_entity.type
_entity.pdbx_description
1 polymer ?
#
loop_
_entity_poly.entity_id
_entity_poly.type
_entity_poly.pdbx_seq_one_letter_code
_entity_poly.pdbx_strand_id
1 'polypeptide(L)'
;MKLTLKPTEVPFAVGDTVWVDQPYGSVHEFASFQATIMQIILDGGMANTLVIRKPQENHELVITNAIYGMKPVGEHAGSARVNVNVQLLPSEEKLFATQQELLDHQDRTE
;
A
#
# COMPACT_ATOMS: atom_id res chain seq x y z
N MET A 1 18.76 21.60 10.57
CA MET A 1 17.74 20.54 10.42
C MET A 1 17.69 20.15 8.95
N LYS A 2 17.85 18.87 8.61
CA LYS A 2 17.74 18.36 7.23
C LYS A 2 16.66 17.27 7.21
N LEU A 3 15.70 17.41 6.31
CA LEU A 3 14.71 16.37 6.02
C LEU A 3 15.24 15.55 4.83
N THR A 4 15.32 14.24 4.98
CA THR A 4 15.76 13.35 3.89
C THR A 4 14.62 12.42 3.52
N LEU A 5 14.24 12.43 2.25
CA LEU A 5 13.33 11.43 1.67
C LEU A 5 14.15 10.20 1.32
N LYS A 6 13.79 9.05 1.90
CA LYS A 6 14.35 7.77 1.47
C LYS A 6 13.59 7.27 0.25
N PRO A 7 14.28 6.78 -0.80
CA PRO A 7 13.63 6.05 -1.87
C PRO A 7 12.91 4.83 -1.28
N THR A 8 11.64 4.65 -1.65
CA THR A 8 10.87 3.43 -1.37
C THR A 8 10.77 2.64 -2.66
N GLU A 9 11.03 1.33 -2.61
CA GLU A 9 10.81 0.43 -3.75
C GLU A 9 9.31 0.21 -3.96
N VAL A 10 8.90 0.29 -5.23
CA VAL A 10 7.51 0.11 -5.64
C VAL A 10 7.45 -1.14 -6.52
N PRO A 11 6.60 -2.14 -6.20
CA PRO A 11 6.68 -3.47 -6.80
C PRO A 11 6.31 -3.54 -8.29
N PHE A 12 5.58 -2.55 -8.81
CA PHE A 12 5.15 -2.49 -10.21
C PHE A 12 5.31 -1.09 -10.79
N ALA A 13 5.55 -1.01 -12.10
CA ALA A 13 5.77 0.24 -12.83
C ALA A 13 4.54 0.67 -13.64
N VAL A 14 4.52 1.95 -14.03
CA VAL A 14 3.53 2.46 -15.00
C VAL A 14 3.74 1.76 -16.34
N GLY A 15 2.65 1.23 -16.91
CA GLY A 15 2.65 0.45 -18.14
C GLY A 15 2.62 -1.07 -17.91
N ASP A 16 2.94 -1.54 -16.71
CA ASP A 16 2.86 -2.97 -16.39
C ASP A 16 1.41 -3.44 -16.44
N THR A 17 1.20 -4.67 -16.92
CA THR A 17 -0.08 -5.36 -16.87
C THR A 17 -0.04 -6.39 -15.76
N VAL A 18 -0.95 -6.26 -14.80
CA VAL A 18 -0.99 -7.09 -13.58
C VAL A 18 -2.39 -7.68 -13.37
N TRP A 19 -2.45 -8.71 -12.54
CA TRP A 19 -3.69 -9.25 -12.00
C TRP A 19 -3.97 -8.63 -10.63
N VAL A 20 -5.18 -8.15 -10.44
CA VAL A 20 -5.63 -7.52 -9.20
C VAL A 20 -6.58 -8.48 -8.49
N ASP A 21 -6.19 -8.89 -7.29
CA ASP A 21 -6.99 -9.74 -6.41
C ASP A 21 -7.96 -8.90 -5.57
N GLN A 22 -8.90 -8.26 -6.25
CA GLN A 22 -9.98 -7.48 -5.61
C GLN A 22 -11.29 -7.66 -6.37
N PRO A 23 -12.43 -7.70 -5.65
CA PRO A 23 -13.72 -7.84 -6.30
C PRO A 23 -14.01 -6.67 -7.25
N TYR A 24 -14.50 -6.99 -8.45
CA TYR A 24 -14.67 -6.07 -9.56
C TYR A 24 -16.03 -6.25 -10.26
N GLY A 25 -16.52 -5.20 -10.93
CA GLY A 25 -17.84 -5.16 -11.57
C GLY A 25 -18.92 -4.49 -10.71
N SER A 26 -20.08 -4.21 -11.30
CA SER A 26 -21.17 -3.41 -10.68
C SER A 26 -21.73 -4.02 -9.39
N VAL A 27 -21.62 -5.34 -9.24
CA VAL A 27 -22.07 -6.11 -8.07
C VAL A 27 -20.96 -7.01 -7.52
N HIS A 28 -19.69 -6.70 -7.79
CA HIS A 28 -18.54 -7.49 -7.33
C HIS A 28 -18.58 -8.95 -7.81
N GLU A 29 -19.07 -9.16 -9.02
CA GLU A 29 -19.30 -10.49 -9.61
C GLU A 29 -18.00 -11.19 -10.02
N PHE A 30 -16.90 -10.44 -10.16
CA PHE A 30 -15.57 -10.97 -10.46
C PHE A 30 -14.68 -10.87 -9.24
N ALA A 31 -14.05 -11.97 -8.81
CA ALA A 31 -13.16 -11.98 -7.65
C ALA A 31 -11.81 -11.28 -7.92
N SER A 32 -11.38 -11.24 -9.19
CA SER A 32 -10.15 -10.60 -9.64
C SER A 32 -10.32 -10.07 -11.07
N PHE A 33 -9.40 -9.21 -11.50
CA PHE A 33 -9.40 -8.68 -12.87
C PHE A 33 -7.98 -8.35 -13.34
N GLN A 34 -7.78 -8.30 -14.65
CA GLN A 34 -6.53 -7.87 -15.26
C GLN A 34 -6.58 -6.37 -15.60
N ALA A 35 -5.49 -5.65 -15.33
CA ALA A 35 -5.42 -4.22 -15.64
C ALA A 35 -3.99 -3.75 -15.94
N THR A 36 -3.89 -2.68 -16.75
CA THR A 36 -2.63 -1.96 -16.98
C THR A 36 -2.52 -0.79 -16.01
N ILE A 37 -1.38 -0.65 -15.36
CA ILE A 37 -1.09 0.47 -14.45
C ILE A 37 -0.89 1.74 -15.28
N MET A 38 -1.73 2.74 -15.04
CA MET A 38 -1.70 4.02 -15.75
C MET A 38 -0.93 5.09 -14.98
N GLN A 39 -0.98 5.03 -13.64
CA GLN A 39 -0.31 5.97 -12.76
C GLN A 39 -0.14 5.35 -11.36
N ILE A 40 0.86 5.83 -10.64
CA ILE A 40 1.13 5.46 -9.25
C ILE A 40 1.16 6.77 -8.46
N ILE A 41 0.30 6.88 -7.46
CA ILE A 41 0.23 8.02 -6.55
C ILE A 41 0.77 7.52 -5.22
N LEU A 42 1.89 8.10 -4.79
CA LEU A 42 2.46 7.81 -3.49
C LEU A 42 1.69 8.64 -2.44
N ASP A 43 1.05 7.97 -1.50
CA ASP A 43 0.33 8.66 -0.43
C ASP A 43 1.35 9.24 0.55
N GLY A 44 1.60 10.54 0.39
CA GLY A 44 2.48 11.32 1.27
C GLY A 44 1.79 11.80 2.55
N GLY A 45 0.58 11.31 2.86
CA GLY A 45 -0.12 11.61 4.09
C GLY A 45 0.76 11.31 5.29
N MET A 46 1.13 12.35 6.06
CA MET A 46 1.84 12.23 7.33
C MET A 46 0.94 11.66 8.44
N ALA A 47 0.04 10.72 8.13
CA ALA A 47 -0.85 10.10 9.10
C ALA A 47 -0.04 9.41 10.21
N ASN A 48 1.15 8.89 9.88
CA ASN A 48 2.19 8.53 10.83
C ASN A 48 2.97 9.79 11.22
N THR A 49 2.37 10.60 12.09
CA THR A 49 2.91 11.87 12.58
C THR A 49 4.35 11.68 13.07
N LEU A 50 5.30 12.40 12.46
CA LEU A 50 6.70 12.47 12.91
C LEU A 50 6.76 13.18 14.27
N VAL A 51 6.60 12.45 15.37
CA VAL A 51 6.76 13.00 16.71
C VAL A 51 8.24 12.95 17.11
N ILE A 52 8.91 14.08 17.03
CA ILE A 52 10.31 14.26 17.44
C ILE A 52 10.36 14.35 18.97
N ARG A 53 10.90 13.33 19.65
CA ARG A 53 11.07 13.33 21.13
C ARG A 53 12.53 13.35 21.60
N LYS A 54 13.50 13.28 20.68
CA LYS A 54 14.95 13.27 20.96
C LYS A 54 15.71 14.10 19.91
N PRO A 55 16.86 14.70 20.27
CA PRO A 55 17.74 15.34 19.29
C PRO A 55 18.35 14.27 18.38
N GLN A 56 17.90 14.21 17.13
CA GLN A 56 18.54 13.45 16.06
C GLN A 56 18.99 14.43 14.98
N GLU A 57 20.11 14.15 14.32
CA GLU A 57 20.63 15.01 13.24
C GLU A 57 19.81 14.90 11.95
N ASN A 58 19.23 13.72 11.68
CA ASN A 58 18.44 13.43 10.48
C ASN A 58 17.10 12.79 10.86
N HIS A 59 16.02 13.27 10.25
CA HIS A 59 14.68 12.69 10.38
C HIS A 59 14.26 12.08 9.03
N GLU A 60 13.60 10.93 9.10
CA GLU A 60 13.22 10.13 7.93
C GLU A 60 11.71 10.14 7.74
N LEU A 61 11.27 10.35 6.50
CA LEU A 61 9.88 10.19 6.09
C LEU A 61 9.80 8.97 5.17
N VAL A 62 8.92 8.02 5.53
CA VAL A 62 8.75 6.75 4.83
C VAL A 62 7.33 6.67 4.29
N ILE A 63 7.21 6.37 3.00
CA ILE A 63 5.93 6.16 2.32
C ILE A 63 5.53 4.71 2.53
N THR A 64 4.38 4.48 3.17
CA THR A 64 3.89 3.13 3.49
C THR A 64 2.82 2.64 2.52
N ASN A 65 2.17 3.53 1.78
CA ASN A 65 1.04 3.20 0.89
C ASN A 65 1.21 3.86 -0.48
N ALA A 66 0.69 3.20 -1.51
CA ALA A 66 0.56 3.73 -2.86
C ALA A 66 -0.82 3.42 -3.44
N ILE A 67 -1.32 4.35 -4.23
CA ILE A 67 -2.57 4.21 -4.99
C ILE A 67 -2.20 3.99 -6.45
N TYR A 68 -2.57 2.84 -6.98
CA TYR A 68 -2.39 2.50 -8.38
C TYR A 68 -3.66 2.85 -9.14
N GLY A 69 -3.56 3.82 -10.05
CA GLY A 69 -4.61 4.11 -11.00
C GLY A 69 -4.47 3.17 -12.20
N MET A 70 -5.47 2.33 -12.44
CA MET A 70 -5.39 1.20 -13.36
C MET A 70 -6.51 1.26 -14.40
N LYS A 71 -6.22 0.75 -15.59
CA LYS A 71 -7.21 0.55 -16.66
C LYS A 71 -7.45 -0.94 -16.87
N PRO A 72 -8.67 -1.45 -16.62
CA PRO A 72 -9.02 -2.84 -16.91
C PRO A 72 -8.77 -3.21 -18.37
N VAL A 73 -8.27 -4.42 -18.60
CA VAL A 73 -7.97 -5.01 -19.90
C VAL A 73 -8.54 -6.43 -20.00
N GLY A 74 -8.35 -7.09 -21.14
CA GLY A 74 -8.86 -8.45 -21.36
C GLY A 74 -10.40 -8.48 -21.36
N GLU A 75 -10.97 -9.35 -20.53
CA GLU A 75 -12.42 -9.56 -20.40
C GLU A 75 -13.19 -8.31 -19.92
N HIS A 76 -12.48 -7.34 -19.35
CA HIS A 76 -13.06 -6.09 -18.85
C HIS A 76 -12.57 -4.85 -19.64
N ALA A 77 -12.04 -5.06 -20.84
CA ALA A 77 -11.60 -3.95 -21.69
C ALA A 77 -12.75 -2.99 -22.03
N GLY A 78 -12.51 -1.69 -21.82
CA GLY A 78 -13.50 -0.63 -22.06
C GLY A 78 -14.21 -0.14 -20.80
N SER A 79 -14.07 -0.85 -19.69
CA SER A 79 -14.57 -0.39 -18.39
C SER A 79 -13.84 0.85 -17.87
N ALA A 80 -14.47 1.53 -16.91
CA ALA A 80 -13.90 2.71 -16.26
C ALA A 80 -12.58 2.38 -15.53
N ARG A 81 -11.73 3.41 -15.39
CA ARG A 81 -10.50 3.31 -14.58
C ARG A 81 -10.84 3.06 -13.12
N VAL A 82 -9.97 2.32 -12.45
CA VAL A 82 -10.10 2.00 -11.03
C VAL A 82 -8.83 2.35 -10.27
N ASN A 83 -9.00 2.66 -8.99
CA ASN A 83 -7.88 2.93 -8.09
C ASN A 83 -7.76 1.77 -7.10
N VAL A 84 -6.56 1.21 -6.99
CA VAL A 84 -6.23 0.12 -6.08
C VAL A 84 -5.23 0.63 -5.06
N ASN A 85 -5.58 0.54 -3.78
CA ASN A 85 -4.66 0.86 -2.69
C ASN A 85 -3.75 -0.34 -2.42
N VAL A 86 -2.44 -0.12 -2.41
CA VAL A 86 -1.43 -1.13 -2.14
C VAL A 86 -0.56 -0.66 -0.99
N GLN A 87 -0.45 -1.50 0.03
CA GLN A 87 0.47 -1.30 1.13
C GLN A 87 1.88 -1.69 0.68
N LEU A 88 2.80 -0.71 0.65
CA LEU A 88 4.19 -0.91 0.21
C LEU A 88 5.06 -1.54 1.30
N LEU A 89 4.68 -1.34 2.57
CA LEU A 89 5.35 -1.90 3.72
C LEU A 89 4.29 -2.50 4.65
N PRO A 90 4.39 -3.79 5.04
CA PRO A 90 3.49 -4.35 6.02
C PRO A 90 3.61 -3.54 7.32
N SER A 91 2.48 -3.05 7.83
CA SER A 91 2.41 -2.50 9.18
C SER A 91 2.51 -3.65 10.16
N GLU A 92 3.75 -4.05 10.49
CA GLU A 92 3.98 -5.08 11.50
C GLU A 92 3.65 -4.51 12.89
N GLU A 93 2.70 -5.14 13.57
CA GLU A 93 2.45 -4.91 14.98
C GLU A 93 3.59 -5.59 15.75
N LYS A 94 4.61 -4.79 16.12
CA LYS A 94 5.84 -5.31 16.75
C LYS A 94 5.88 -5.17 18.26
N LEU A 95 4.98 -4.39 18.82
CA LEU A 95 5.00 -4.01 20.22
C LEU A 95 3.64 -4.31 20.83
N PHE A 96 3.66 -5.17 21.84
CA PHE A 96 2.50 -5.62 22.59
C PHE A 96 2.69 -5.18 24.04
N ALA A 97 1.64 -4.66 24.67
CA ALA A 97 1.71 -4.17 26.05
C ALA A 97 1.82 -5.34 27.05
N THR A 98 1.32 -6.52 26.67
CA THR A 98 1.38 -7.74 27.47
C THR A 98 1.83 -8.95 26.66
N GLN A 99 2.37 -9.96 27.34
CA GLN A 99 2.77 -11.22 26.70
C GLN A 99 1.57 -11.97 26.08
N GLN A 100 0.38 -11.83 26.67
CA GLN A 100 -0.83 -12.43 26.13
C GLN A 100 -1.20 -11.85 24.76
N GLU A 101 -1.11 -10.52 24.60
CA GLU A 101 -1.37 -9.84 23.33
C GLU A 101 -0.43 -10.27 22.20
N LEU A 102 0.84 -10.57 22.52
CA LEU A 102 1.80 -11.13 21.56
C LEU A 102 1.37 -12.54 21.09
N LEU A 103 0.99 -13.40 22.03
CA LEU A 103 0.60 -14.78 21.73
C LEU A 103 -0.68 -14.80 20.89
N ASP A 104 -1.68 -14.00 21.25
CA ASP A 104 -2.93 -13.87 20.50
C ASP A 104 -2.72 -13.33 19.07
N HIS A 105 -1.71 -12.48 18.85
CA HIS A 105 -1.34 -12.00 17.51
C HIS A 105 -0.69 -13.11 16.66
N GLN A 106 0.15 -13.96 17.27
CA GLN A 106 0.80 -15.09 16.60
C GLN A 106 -0.20 -16.16 16.16
N ASP A 107 -1.16 -16.52 17.02
CA ASP A 107 -2.22 -17.48 16.69
C ASP A 107 -3.15 -17.00 15.56
N ARG A 108 -3.23 -15.69 15.30
CA ARG A 108 -4.04 -15.08 14.22
C ARG A 108 -3.32 -15.00 12.87
N THR A 109 -2.01 -15.22 12.85
CA THR A 109 -1.18 -15.12 11.64
C THR A 109 -0.74 -16.48 11.08
N GLU A 110 -1.14 -17.59 11.72
CA GLU A 110 -1.12 -18.97 11.19
C GLU A 110 -2.46 -19.39 10.58
#